data_AF-A0A8H4TB10-F1
#
_entry.id   AF-A0A8H4TB10-F1
#
_cell.length_a   1.000
_cell.length_b   1.000
_cell.length_c   1.000
_cell.angle_alpha   90.00
_cell.angle_beta   90.00
_cell.angle_gamma   90.00
#
_symmetry.space_group_name_H-M   'P 1'
#
loop_
_entity.id
_entity.type
_entity.pdbx_description
1 polymer ?
#
loop_
_entity_poly.entity_id
_entity_poly.type
_entity_poly.pdbx_seq_one_letter_code
_entity_poly.pdbx_strand_id
1 'polypeptide(L)'
;MTASKNLPSRPMATIPIAKLNALHLSPIVPFPLVGKPHDVTAAATCVELSSSDSSSPTDEVEDEDAQSLLELTLEYANQVVEMIRQSGLENLDAHRESLKLLIDYLEQTVLATRNIHLAVASFSISGSEKSKLLRSYYDALHAADISPSPQKSGLFGITYSKTKSTPATIYTVFGGQGLRGSCIEELGELMATYPSLTRDLIQDSTILVNELLKTDTIATQLLPQGLNILAWLHDPSQVPESSYLASAPVNVPLIGLVQLAHYEVTCKTLGYTPGQFRSRIAGTTGHSQGIITAAATAVADDWLSWREVTRAAMTTLFWIGVRTQQSWDALQGNNAVSEAMIQDSVDHGERTPSPMLSVRGLPREDLQTCVDATNRYLKDGSRYLEISIVNGTRNFVVSGPPKYLYGLNLRIRKRKQLFTQQSSSGKADVIGSTFLDVSVPFHTDWLSQALPMIQDDLEHVRLHSNDMTIPVFSPESGQDVGRQGDHESETNVLHKLVELVVSKGIDWDKATAYLHPEPTLETQNQTVIDFGPGGIHGISSLSSSIGGSRAILAGTLSGGKAGVGCKEDLYK
;
A
#
# COMPACT_ATOMS: atom_id res chain seq x y z
N MET A 1 19.73 -17.78 -66.65
CA MET A 1 20.77 -16.73 -66.71
C MET A 1 20.13 -15.40 -66.28
N THR A 2 19.85 -15.21 -64.99
CA THR A 2 20.71 -14.60 -63.94
C THR A 2 21.07 -13.14 -64.22
N ALA A 3 20.37 -12.23 -63.54
CA ALA A 3 20.86 -10.89 -63.21
C ALA A 3 20.35 -10.55 -61.80
N SER A 4 21.27 -10.59 -60.83
CA SER A 4 21.05 -10.18 -59.44
C SER A 4 21.40 -8.69 -59.30
N LYS A 5 20.56 -7.94 -58.55
CA LYS A 5 20.74 -6.52 -58.24
C LYS A 5 21.42 -6.38 -56.88
N ASN A 6 22.48 -5.56 -56.85
CA ASN A 6 23.15 -5.04 -55.66
C ASN A 6 22.23 -4.13 -54.82
N LEU A 7 22.35 -4.23 -53.49
CA LEU A 7 22.07 -3.13 -52.56
C LEU A 7 23.23 -2.98 -51.55
N PRO A 8 23.49 -1.75 -51.04
CA PRO A 8 24.73 -1.39 -50.36
C PRO A 8 24.72 -1.71 -48.85
N SER A 9 25.88 -2.09 -48.32
CA SER A 9 26.16 -2.26 -46.90
C SER A 9 26.24 -0.91 -46.18
N ARG A 10 25.54 -0.79 -45.04
CA ARG A 10 25.65 0.33 -44.08
C ARG A 10 26.84 0.08 -43.13
N PRO A 11 27.55 1.11 -42.65
CA PRO A 11 28.74 0.96 -41.83
C PRO A 11 28.40 0.56 -40.39
N MET A 12 29.11 -0.44 -39.86
CA MET A 12 29.17 -0.73 -38.42
C MET A 12 29.78 0.46 -37.69
N ALA A 13 29.10 0.96 -36.65
CA ALA A 13 29.66 1.91 -35.70
C ALA A 13 30.64 1.17 -34.77
N THR A 14 31.93 1.48 -34.88
CA THR A 14 32.98 1.04 -33.96
C THR A 14 33.13 2.06 -32.82
N ILE A 15 33.07 1.60 -31.57
CA ILE A 15 33.36 2.40 -30.37
C ILE A 15 34.88 2.32 -30.06
N PRO A 16 35.53 3.39 -29.58
CA PRO A 16 36.99 3.41 -29.36
C PRO A 16 37.42 2.59 -28.13
N ILE A 17 38.33 1.63 -28.37
CA ILE A 17 39.09 0.90 -27.33
C ILE A 17 40.13 1.86 -26.73
N ALA A 18 39.72 2.76 -25.85
CA ALA A 18 40.64 3.63 -25.14
C ALA A 18 40.04 4.16 -23.83
N LYS A 19 39.65 3.25 -22.92
CA LYS A 19 39.48 3.56 -21.48
C LYS A 19 39.43 2.35 -20.54
N LEU A 20 39.73 1.14 -21.03
CA LEU A 20 39.72 -0.11 -20.23
C LEU A 20 41.10 -0.60 -19.78
N ASN A 21 42.19 0.06 -20.19
CA ASN A 21 43.55 -0.34 -19.83
C ASN A 21 44.13 0.55 -18.71
N ALA A 22 43.52 0.51 -17.52
CA ALA A 22 44.17 1.03 -16.32
C ALA A 22 43.51 0.51 -15.04
N LEU A 23 43.39 -0.80 -14.85
CA LEU A 23 43.13 -1.41 -13.53
C LEU A 23 43.64 -2.86 -13.58
N HIS A 24 44.79 -3.10 -12.94
CA HIS A 24 45.28 -4.44 -12.66
C HIS A 24 44.35 -5.08 -11.62
N LEU A 25 43.36 -5.84 -12.07
CA LEU A 25 42.52 -6.69 -11.21
C LEU A 25 43.07 -8.12 -11.21
N SER A 26 43.24 -8.66 -10.01
CA SER A 26 43.54 -10.08 -9.74
C SER A 26 42.42 -10.99 -10.30
N PRO A 27 42.70 -12.25 -10.64
CA PRO A 27 41.82 -13.06 -11.49
C PRO A 27 40.74 -13.74 -10.66
N ILE A 28 39.54 -13.17 -10.58
CA ILE A 28 38.36 -13.86 -10.03
C ILE A 28 37.15 -13.59 -10.94
N VAL A 29 36.74 -14.67 -11.64
CA VAL A 29 35.52 -14.92 -12.44
C VAL A 29 35.45 -14.25 -13.83
N PRO A 30 35.46 -15.03 -14.93
CA PRO A 30 35.33 -14.49 -16.29
C PRO A 30 33.88 -14.12 -16.61
N PHE A 31 33.70 -12.86 -17.01
CA PHE A 31 32.51 -12.36 -17.70
C PHE A 31 32.56 -12.78 -19.18
N PRO A 32 31.45 -13.19 -19.83
CA PRO A 32 31.46 -13.46 -21.27
C PRO A 32 31.44 -12.14 -22.04
N LEU A 33 32.62 -11.53 -22.21
CA LEU A 33 32.84 -10.50 -23.23
C LEU A 33 33.17 -11.19 -24.56
N VAL A 34 32.31 -11.00 -25.55
CA VAL A 34 32.54 -11.46 -26.92
C VAL A 34 33.79 -10.77 -27.48
N GLY A 35 34.83 -11.57 -27.77
CA GLY A 35 36.00 -11.12 -28.54
C GLY A 35 37.18 -12.10 -28.46
N LYS A 36 37.36 -12.94 -29.49
CA LYS A 36 38.57 -13.78 -29.65
C LYS A 36 39.82 -12.90 -29.79
N PRO A 37 40.95 -13.32 -29.21
CA PRO A 37 42.05 -13.76 -30.08
C PRO A 37 42.76 -15.03 -29.59
N HIS A 38 43.56 -15.58 -30.51
CA HIS A 38 44.16 -16.91 -30.53
C HIS A 38 45.06 -17.31 -29.35
N ASP A 39 45.09 -18.63 -29.13
CA ASP A 39 46.08 -19.47 -28.43
C ASP A 39 46.40 -19.17 -26.96
N VAL A 40 45.82 -19.95 -26.04
CA VAL A 40 46.55 -20.81 -25.08
C VAL A 40 45.62 -21.96 -24.65
N THR A 41 46.10 -23.18 -24.79
CA THR A 41 45.51 -24.45 -24.33
C THR A 41 45.37 -24.53 -22.80
N ALA A 42 44.15 -24.67 -22.28
CA ALA A 42 43.84 -25.50 -21.09
C ALA A 42 42.31 -25.64 -20.90
N ALA A 43 41.86 -26.89 -20.98
CA ALA A 43 40.56 -27.47 -20.62
C ALA A 43 39.41 -26.52 -20.20
N ALA A 44 38.46 -26.32 -21.11
CA ALA A 44 37.10 -25.86 -20.82
C ALA A 44 36.11 -26.97 -21.22
N THR A 45 35.29 -27.42 -20.27
CA THR A 45 34.09 -28.21 -20.58
C THR A 45 32.98 -27.22 -20.88
N CYS A 46 32.83 -26.83 -22.15
CA CYS A 46 31.68 -26.05 -22.61
C CYS A 46 30.50 -26.99 -22.86
N VAL A 47 29.33 -26.63 -22.34
CA VAL A 47 28.06 -27.20 -22.80
C VAL A 47 27.73 -26.51 -24.13
N GLU A 48 27.79 -27.26 -25.23
CA GLU A 48 27.31 -26.81 -26.54
C GLU A 48 25.78 -26.89 -26.58
N LEU A 49 25.11 -25.76 -26.86
CA LEU A 49 23.70 -25.75 -27.26
C LEU A 49 23.63 -25.94 -28.78
N SER A 50 23.01 -27.05 -29.18
CA SER A 50 22.74 -27.42 -30.58
C SER A 50 21.73 -26.46 -31.20
N SER A 51 22.09 -25.86 -32.32
CA SER A 51 21.18 -25.09 -33.18
C SER A 51 20.26 -26.02 -33.96
N SER A 52 18.94 -25.81 -33.89
CA SER A 52 18.04 -26.21 -34.97
C SER A 52 16.83 -25.28 -35.10
N ASP A 53 16.75 -24.73 -36.31
CA ASP A 53 15.61 -24.32 -37.10
C ASP A 53 14.84 -23.02 -36.86
N SER A 54 14.77 -22.31 -37.99
CA SER A 54 14.13 -21.05 -38.27
C SER A 54 12.60 -21.09 -38.13
N SER A 55 12.06 -20.14 -37.39
CA SER A 55 10.75 -19.55 -37.68
C SER A 55 10.76 -18.06 -37.29
N SER A 56 9.91 -17.26 -37.94
CA SER A 56 9.85 -15.79 -37.86
C SER A 56 9.77 -15.25 -36.42
N PRO A 57 10.34 -14.05 -36.13
CA PRO A 57 10.28 -13.49 -34.79
C PRO A 57 8.83 -13.11 -34.47
N THR A 58 8.23 -13.88 -33.58
CA THR A 58 7.05 -13.49 -32.80
C THR A 58 7.55 -12.78 -31.54
N ASP A 59 6.82 -11.78 -31.07
CA ASP A 59 7.13 -11.01 -29.84
C ASP A 59 7.48 -11.91 -28.64
N GLU A 60 6.99 -13.15 -28.62
CA GLU A 60 7.27 -14.17 -27.60
C GLU A 60 8.75 -14.62 -27.52
N VAL A 61 9.49 -14.67 -28.63
CA VAL A 61 10.91 -15.10 -28.63
C VAL A 61 11.82 -13.98 -28.14
N GLU A 62 11.50 -12.72 -28.46
CA GLU A 62 12.25 -11.56 -27.99
C GLU A 62 12.07 -11.36 -26.47
N ASP A 63 10.88 -11.63 -25.93
CA ASP A 63 10.62 -11.54 -24.49
C ASP A 63 11.30 -12.68 -23.68
N GLU A 64 11.37 -13.91 -24.21
CA GLU A 64 12.10 -15.01 -23.55
C GLU A 64 13.62 -14.75 -23.48
N ASP A 65 14.21 -14.21 -24.54
CA ASP A 65 15.63 -13.84 -24.58
C ASP A 65 15.94 -12.67 -23.61
N ALA A 66 15.06 -11.67 -23.55
CA ALA A 66 15.19 -10.54 -22.64
C ALA A 66 15.04 -10.93 -21.16
N GLN A 67 14.09 -11.83 -20.86
CA GLN A 67 13.91 -12.39 -19.52
C GLN A 67 15.16 -13.15 -19.07
N SER A 68 15.66 -14.07 -19.90
CA SER A 68 16.82 -14.91 -19.59
C SER A 68 18.08 -14.06 -19.34
N LEU A 69 18.29 -13.00 -20.14
CA LEU A 69 19.41 -12.09 -19.96
C LEU A 69 19.30 -11.27 -18.66
N LEU A 70 18.09 -10.84 -18.29
CA LEU A 70 17.84 -10.15 -17.03
C LEU A 70 18.09 -11.06 -15.83
N GLU A 71 17.57 -12.28 -15.86
CA GLU A 71 17.79 -13.30 -14.84
C GLU A 71 19.29 -13.57 -14.62
N LEU A 72 20.03 -13.82 -15.69
CA LEU A 72 21.48 -14.09 -15.63
C LEU A 72 22.26 -12.90 -15.05
N THR A 73 21.92 -11.68 -15.49
CA THR A 73 22.61 -10.47 -15.02
C THR A 73 22.34 -10.22 -13.54
N LEU A 74 21.10 -10.42 -13.09
CA LEU A 74 20.72 -10.29 -11.68
C LEU A 74 21.29 -11.41 -10.81
N GLU A 75 21.44 -12.63 -11.33
CA GLU A 75 22.11 -13.72 -10.63
C GLU A 75 23.57 -13.36 -10.34
N TYR A 76 24.30 -12.82 -11.33
CA TYR A 76 25.66 -12.35 -11.11
C TYR A 76 25.71 -11.17 -10.12
N ALA A 77 24.78 -10.22 -10.24
CA ALA A 77 24.69 -9.10 -9.29
C ALA A 77 24.47 -9.61 -7.85
N ASN A 78 23.62 -10.62 -7.65
CA ASN A 78 23.39 -11.24 -6.35
C ASN A 78 24.67 -11.87 -5.77
N GLN A 79 25.49 -12.53 -6.59
CA GLN A 79 26.78 -13.06 -6.14
C GLN A 79 27.71 -11.94 -5.64
N VAL A 80 27.76 -10.81 -6.35
CA VAL A 80 28.55 -9.64 -5.93
C VAL A 80 27.99 -9.02 -4.64
N VAL A 81 26.67 -8.94 -4.49
CA VAL A 81 26.02 -8.48 -3.26
C VAL A 81 26.39 -9.38 -2.07
N GLU A 82 26.37 -10.70 -2.25
CA GLU A 82 26.78 -11.65 -1.21
C GLU A 82 28.27 -11.54 -0.89
N MET A 83 29.13 -11.31 -1.90
CA MET A 83 30.54 -10.99 -1.65
C MET A 83 30.67 -9.72 -0.80
N ILE A 84 29.94 -8.63 -1.09
CA ILE A 84 29.96 -7.40 -0.27
C ILE A 84 29.50 -7.68 1.17
N ARG A 85 28.52 -8.56 1.37
CA ARG A 85 28.02 -8.91 2.71
C ARG A 85 29.00 -9.77 3.51
N GLN A 86 29.77 -10.63 2.84
CA GLN A 86 30.67 -11.60 3.47
C GLN A 86 32.12 -11.12 3.57
N SER A 87 32.58 -10.30 2.62
CA SER A 87 33.90 -9.69 2.67
C SER A 87 33.92 -8.65 3.79
N GLY A 88 34.97 -8.67 4.60
CA GLY A 88 35.28 -7.54 5.49
C GLY A 88 35.59 -6.28 4.67
N LEU A 89 36.23 -5.28 5.28
CA LEU A 89 36.60 -4.03 4.59
C LEU A 89 37.54 -4.22 3.36
N GLU A 90 38.10 -5.42 3.15
CA GLU A 90 38.97 -5.73 2.03
C GLU A 90 38.16 -5.94 0.73
N ASN A 91 38.47 -5.16 -0.31
CA ASN A 91 37.86 -5.17 -1.65
C ASN A 91 36.41 -4.67 -1.77
N LEU A 92 35.83 -4.05 -0.73
CA LEU A 92 34.48 -3.46 -0.80
C LEU A 92 34.33 -2.48 -1.97
N ASP A 93 35.29 -1.58 -2.15
CA ASP A 93 35.25 -0.59 -3.23
C ASP A 93 35.27 -1.26 -4.61
N ALA A 94 36.10 -2.30 -4.79
CA ALA A 94 36.16 -3.04 -6.05
C ALA A 94 34.86 -3.79 -6.36
N HIS A 95 34.24 -4.42 -5.36
CA HIS A 95 32.94 -5.05 -5.52
C HIS A 95 31.84 -4.03 -5.83
N ARG A 96 31.84 -2.87 -5.17
CA ARG A 96 30.88 -1.78 -5.44
C ARG A 96 31.03 -1.25 -6.86
N GLU A 97 32.25 -0.97 -7.32
CA GLU A 97 32.50 -0.53 -8.70
C GLU A 97 32.08 -1.60 -9.72
N SER A 98 32.35 -2.87 -9.44
CA SER A 98 31.86 -3.97 -10.29
C SER A 98 30.33 -3.98 -10.37
N LEU A 99 29.66 -3.79 -9.23
CA LEU A 99 28.20 -3.73 -9.18
C LEU A 99 27.62 -2.53 -9.93
N LYS A 100 28.26 -1.36 -9.85
CA LYS A 100 27.88 -0.18 -10.63
C LYS A 100 27.96 -0.43 -12.14
N LEU A 101 29.01 -1.11 -12.61
CA LEU A 101 29.15 -1.48 -14.03
C LEU A 101 28.06 -2.47 -14.48
N LEU A 102 27.71 -3.44 -13.64
CA LEU A 102 26.62 -4.39 -13.91
C LEU A 102 25.27 -3.70 -13.99
N ILE A 103 25.00 -2.78 -13.05
CA ILE A 103 23.76 -2.02 -13.01
C ILE A 103 23.65 -1.15 -14.27
N ASP A 104 24.73 -0.46 -14.67
CA ASP A 104 24.74 0.33 -15.91
C ASP A 104 24.48 -0.56 -17.14
N TYR A 105 25.13 -1.72 -17.23
CA TYR A 105 24.87 -2.69 -18.30
C TYR A 105 23.39 -3.15 -18.31
N LEU A 106 22.85 -3.49 -17.13
CA LEU A 106 21.47 -3.93 -16.96
C LEU A 106 20.50 -2.83 -17.38
N GLU A 107 20.69 -1.58 -16.95
CA GLU A 107 19.79 -0.48 -17.26
C GLU A 107 19.87 -0.03 -18.73
N GLN A 108 21.07 0.03 -19.30
CA GLN A 108 21.28 0.50 -20.69
C GLN A 108 20.99 -0.58 -21.73
N THR A 109 21.38 -1.83 -21.46
CA THR A 109 21.36 -2.91 -22.46
C THR A 109 20.15 -3.83 -22.27
N VAL A 110 19.91 -4.29 -21.04
CA VAL A 110 18.88 -5.31 -20.77
C VAL A 110 17.49 -4.67 -20.64
N LEU A 111 17.38 -3.63 -19.81
CA LEU A 111 16.12 -2.91 -19.62
C LEU A 111 15.89 -1.87 -20.72
N ALA A 112 16.92 -1.51 -21.49
CA ALA A 112 16.85 -0.45 -22.51
C ALA A 112 16.17 0.82 -21.98
N THR A 113 16.53 1.24 -20.75
CA THR A 113 15.96 2.38 -20.00
C THR A 113 14.51 2.25 -19.52
N ARG A 114 13.85 1.10 -19.71
CA ARG A 114 12.53 0.76 -19.15
C ARG A 114 12.64 0.54 -17.63
N ASN A 115 11.58 0.90 -16.87
CA ASN A 115 11.54 0.54 -15.44
C ASN A 115 11.53 -0.98 -15.28
N ILE A 116 12.25 -1.50 -14.28
CA ILE A 116 12.22 -2.94 -13.98
C ILE A 116 10.81 -3.47 -13.70
N HIS A 117 9.93 -2.69 -13.07
CA HIS A 117 8.55 -3.12 -12.82
C HIS A 117 7.77 -3.34 -14.12
N LEU A 118 8.00 -2.51 -15.13
CA LEU A 118 7.36 -2.69 -16.44
C LEU A 118 7.92 -3.92 -17.16
N ALA A 119 9.23 -4.18 -17.02
CA ALA A 119 9.86 -5.34 -17.62
C ALA A 119 9.38 -6.64 -16.99
N VAL A 120 9.42 -6.71 -15.67
CA VAL A 120 8.96 -7.88 -14.92
C VAL A 120 7.45 -8.10 -15.07
N ALA A 121 6.66 -7.03 -15.23
CA ALA A 121 5.24 -7.15 -15.50
C ALA A 121 4.95 -7.81 -16.87
N SER A 122 5.77 -7.57 -17.91
CA SER A 122 5.56 -8.16 -19.23
C SER A 122 5.88 -9.65 -19.31
N PHE A 123 6.70 -10.18 -18.40
CA PHE A 123 7.02 -11.61 -18.40
C PHE A 123 5.87 -12.49 -17.90
N SER A 124 5.74 -13.65 -18.53
CA SER A 124 4.74 -14.70 -18.22
C SER A 124 5.18 -15.62 -17.07
N ILE A 125 5.71 -15.04 -15.98
CA ILE A 125 6.21 -15.74 -14.79
C ILE A 125 5.32 -15.53 -13.56
N SER A 126 5.51 -16.36 -12.53
CA SER A 126 4.74 -16.26 -11.29
C SER A 126 5.06 -14.97 -10.51
N GLY A 127 4.11 -14.52 -9.68
CA GLY A 127 4.32 -13.32 -8.83
C GLY A 127 5.51 -13.44 -7.88
N SER A 128 5.85 -14.65 -7.43
CA SER A 128 7.04 -14.90 -6.60
C SER A 128 8.32 -14.70 -7.39
N GLU A 129 8.38 -15.14 -8.65
CA GLU A 129 9.52 -14.90 -9.53
C GLU A 129 9.66 -13.42 -9.86
N LYS A 130 8.55 -12.72 -10.14
CA LYS A 130 8.54 -11.26 -10.30
C LYS A 130 9.13 -10.55 -9.08
N SER A 131 8.70 -10.94 -7.90
CA SER A 131 9.21 -10.41 -6.62
C SER A 131 10.72 -10.65 -6.45
N LYS A 132 11.24 -11.84 -6.81
CA LYS A 132 12.67 -12.16 -6.76
C LYS A 132 13.52 -11.30 -7.69
N LEU A 133 13.04 -11.04 -8.91
CA LEU A 133 13.75 -10.18 -9.87
C LEU A 133 13.83 -8.74 -9.35
N LEU A 134 12.71 -8.20 -8.86
CA LEU A 134 12.65 -6.87 -8.25
C LEU A 134 13.58 -6.77 -7.03
N ARG A 135 13.55 -7.77 -6.14
CA ARG A 135 14.44 -7.84 -4.98
C ARG A 135 15.91 -7.78 -5.39
N SER A 136 16.31 -8.63 -6.34
CA SER A 136 17.71 -8.74 -6.76
C SER A 136 18.23 -7.41 -7.30
N TYR A 137 17.41 -6.70 -8.08
CA TYR A 137 17.75 -5.39 -8.61
C TYR A 137 17.88 -4.31 -7.52
N TYR A 138 16.91 -4.19 -6.63
CA TYR A 138 16.96 -3.16 -5.58
C TYR A 138 18.03 -3.45 -4.51
N ASP A 139 18.30 -4.72 -4.21
CA ASP A 139 19.42 -5.10 -3.35
C ASP A 139 20.77 -4.78 -4.02
N ALA A 140 20.90 -4.98 -5.34
CA ALA A 140 22.09 -4.58 -6.08
C ALA A 140 22.30 -3.06 -6.05
N LEU A 141 21.26 -2.27 -6.32
CA LEU A 141 21.31 -0.80 -6.22
C LEU A 141 21.74 -0.34 -4.83
N HIS A 142 21.13 -0.90 -3.78
CA HIS A 142 21.44 -0.55 -2.40
C HIS A 142 22.89 -0.91 -2.03
N ALA A 143 23.37 -2.11 -2.39
CA ALA A 143 24.74 -2.53 -2.11
C ALA A 143 25.79 -1.69 -2.87
N ALA A 144 25.43 -1.18 -4.05
CA ALA A 144 26.25 -0.28 -4.86
C ALA A 144 26.20 1.18 -4.40
N ASP A 145 25.37 1.51 -3.42
CA ASP A 145 25.11 2.88 -2.96
C ASP A 145 24.56 3.79 -4.09
N ILE A 146 23.69 3.20 -4.92
CA ILE A 146 22.99 3.89 -6.01
C ILE A 146 21.53 4.08 -5.60
N SER A 147 21.07 5.33 -5.65
CA SER A 147 19.64 5.65 -5.58
C SER A 147 19.00 5.57 -6.97
N PRO A 148 17.79 5.00 -7.11
CA PRO A 148 17.05 5.05 -8.37
C PRO A 148 16.94 6.48 -8.89
N SER A 149 17.08 6.65 -10.20
CA SER A 149 16.89 7.95 -10.84
C SER A 149 15.43 8.12 -11.29
N PRO A 150 14.84 9.32 -11.17
CA PRO A 150 13.49 9.52 -11.65
C PRO A 150 13.40 9.34 -13.16
N GLN A 151 12.34 8.65 -13.59
CA GLN A 151 12.18 8.27 -14.99
C GLN A 151 11.99 9.48 -15.90
N LYS A 152 12.43 9.37 -17.16
CA LYS A 152 12.21 10.43 -18.15
C LYS A 152 10.75 10.53 -18.60
N SER A 153 10.05 9.40 -18.67
CA SER A 153 8.66 9.26 -19.13
C SER A 153 7.82 8.51 -18.09
N GLY A 154 6.52 8.45 -18.34
CA GLY A 154 5.53 7.79 -17.49
C GLY A 154 4.76 8.76 -16.59
N LEU A 155 3.87 8.24 -15.74
CA LEU A 155 2.97 9.01 -14.88
C LEU A 155 3.68 10.13 -14.10
N PHE A 156 4.90 9.85 -13.61
CA PHE A 156 5.72 10.78 -12.84
C PHE A 156 7.02 11.23 -13.55
N GLY A 157 7.10 11.08 -14.89
CA GLY A 157 8.33 11.31 -15.65
C GLY A 157 8.81 12.78 -15.64
N ILE A 158 10.13 13.01 -15.64
CA ILE A 158 10.76 14.35 -15.61
C ILE A 158 10.50 15.13 -16.92
N THR A 159 10.45 14.44 -18.06
CA THR A 159 10.17 15.04 -19.38
C THR A 159 8.67 15.26 -19.56
N TYR A 160 7.98 15.64 -18.48
CA TYR A 160 6.59 16.05 -18.48
C TYR A 160 6.44 17.26 -19.41
N SER A 161 6.31 16.95 -20.69
CA SER A 161 6.52 17.88 -21.78
C SER A 161 5.20 18.49 -22.16
N LYS A 162 5.27 19.81 -22.35
CA LYS A 162 4.31 20.79 -22.87
C LYS A 162 3.65 20.42 -24.22
N THR A 163 3.60 19.14 -24.61
CA THR A 163 3.27 18.67 -25.96
C THR A 163 2.17 17.60 -26.02
N LYS A 164 1.56 17.19 -24.90
CA LYS A 164 0.30 16.42 -24.88
C LYS A 164 -0.71 17.07 -23.93
N SER A 165 -1.98 16.85 -24.24
CA SER A 165 -3.18 17.17 -23.45
C SER A 165 -2.92 17.25 -21.93
N THR A 166 -3.46 18.29 -21.30
CA THR A 166 -3.64 18.52 -19.85
C THR A 166 -3.01 17.47 -18.90
N PRO A 167 -2.06 17.89 -18.02
CA PRO A 167 -1.43 17.02 -17.04
C PRO A 167 -2.42 16.11 -16.31
N ALA A 168 -2.08 14.83 -16.13
CA ALA A 168 -2.83 13.96 -15.23
C ALA A 168 -2.78 14.54 -13.81
N THR A 169 -3.96 14.76 -13.22
CA THR A 169 -4.06 15.23 -11.84
C THR A 169 -4.07 14.02 -10.91
N ILE A 170 -3.08 13.93 -10.02
CA ILE A 170 -2.86 12.74 -9.19
C ILE A 170 -3.32 13.01 -7.77
N TYR A 171 -4.12 12.10 -7.22
CA TYR A 171 -4.53 12.12 -5.82
C TYR A 171 -4.10 10.81 -5.15
N THR A 172 -3.94 10.85 -3.82
CA THR A 172 -3.61 9.65 -3.04
C THR A 172 -4.71 9.35 -2.04
N VAL A 173 -4.94 8.05 -1.80
CA VAL A 173 -5.90 7.57 -0.81
C VAL A 173 -5.27 6.50 0.06
N PHE A 174 -5.65 6.50 1.34
CA PHE A 174 -5.18 5.56 2.34
C PHE A 174 -6.37 4.80 2.92
N GLY A 175 -6.35 3.47 2.86
CA GLY A 175 -7.44 2.63 3.37
C GLY A 175 -7.55 2.56 4.90
N GLY A 176 -8.53 1.81 5.39
CA GLY A 176 -8.74 1.56 6.82
C GLY A 176 -9.04 0.10 7.12
N GLN A 177 -9.49 -0.17 8.35
CA GLN A 177 -9.88 -1.52 8.80
C GLN A 177 -11.12 -2.03 8.07
N GLY A 178 -11.34 -3.35 8.11
CA GLY A 178 -12.50 -3.99 7.49
C GLY A 178 -12.39 -4.21 5.98
N LEU A 179 -11.27 -3.79 5.38
CA LEU A 179 -10.84 -4.20 4.04
C LEU A 179 -10.18 -5.60 4.13
N ARG A 180 -10.34 -6.43 3.10
CA ARG A 180 -9.87 -7.83 3.13
C ARG A 180 -8.35 -7.90 2.94
N GLY A 181 -7.64 -8.65 3.77
CA GLY A 181 -6.21 -8.95 3.61
C GLY A 181 -5.49 -8.99 4.97
N SER A 182 -4.46 -9.83 5.08
CA SER A 182 -3.61 -9.87 6.28
C SER A 182 -2.51 -8.81 6.15
N CYS A 183 -2.47 -7.84 7.08
CA CYS A 183 -1.42 -6.82 7.09
C CYS A 183 -0.02 -7.44 7.26
N ILE A 184 0.08 -8.56 7.98
CA ILE A 184 1.34 -9.28 8.18
C ILE A 184 1.79 -9.93 6.88
N GLU A 185 0.87 -10.54 6.11
CA GLU A 185 1.21 -11.10 4.79
C GLU A 185 1.67 -9.98 3.84
N GLU A 186 0.97 -8.85 3.83
CA GLU A 186 1.31 -7.71 2.97
C GLU A 186 2.66 -7.06 3.34
N LEU A 187 2.97 -6.93 4.64
CA LEU A 187 4.32 -6.55 5.10
C LEU A 187 5.37 -7.60 4.73
N GLY A 188 5.01 -8.89 4.78
CA GLY A 188 5.87 -9.99 4.38
C GLY A 188 6.22 -9.93 2.89
N GLU A 189 5.23 -9.66 2.03
CA GLU A 189 5.42 -9.46 0.59
C GLU A 189 6.29 -8.24 0.30
N LEU A 190 6.09 -7.14 1.03
CA LEU A 190 6.93 -5.95 0.97
C LEU A 190 8.39 -6.23 1.35
N MET A 191 8.63 -6.97 2.45
CA MET A 191 9.98 -7.36 2.86
C MET A 191 10.62 -8.41 1.95
N ALA A 192 9.81 -9.29 1.35
CA ALA A 192 10.30 -10.26 0.38
C ALA A 192 10.73 -9.58 -0.92
N THR A 193 10.01 -8.53 -1.35
CA THR A 193 10.25 -7.85 -2.63
C THR A 193 11.23 -6.68 -2.51
N TYR A 194 11.17 -5.89 -1.44
CA TYR A 194 11.95 -4.66 -1.27
C TYR A 194 12.68 -4.59 0.09
N PRO A 195 13.42 -5.62 0.53
CA PRO A 195 14.01 -5.65 1.86
C PRO A 195 14.95 -4.47 2.12
N SER A 196 15.76 -4.08 1.13
CA SER A 196 16.66 -2.93 1.20
C SER A 196 15.94 -1.58 1.28
N LEU A 197 14.67 -1.50 0.89
CA LEU A 197 13.91 -0.25 0.90
C LEU A 197 12.99 -0.13 2.12
N THR A 198 12.54 -1.23 2.73
CA THR A 198 11.53 -1.21 3.81
C THR A 198 12.05 -1.61 5.19
N ARG A 199 13.20 -2.29 5.28
CA ARG A 199 13.72 -2.85 6.54
C ARG A 199 13.82 -1.81 7.65
N ASP A 200 14.41 -0.66 7.37
CA ASP A 200 14.66 0.37 8.38
C ASP A 200 13.35 0.91 8.95
N LEU A 201 12.38 1.24 8.10
CA LEU A 201 11.06 1.71 8.54
C LEU A 201 10.35 0.68 9.43
N ILE A 202 10.34 -0.60 9.00
CA ILE A 202 9.68 -1.67 9.74
C ILE A 202 10.39 -1.92 11.08
N GLN A 203 11.72 -1.90 11.09
CA GLN A 203 12.52 -2.07 12.29
C GLN A 203 12.33 -0.91 13.26
N ASP A 204 12.48 0.34 12.80
CA ASP A 204 12.29 1.54 13.62
C ASP A 204 10.86 1.60 14.20
N SER A 205 9.86 1.25 13.40
CA SER A 205 8.46 1.19 13.85
C SER A 205 8.23 0.08 14.87
N THR A 206 8.85 -1.08 14.69
CA THR A 206 8.77 -2.20 15.65
C THR A 206 9.43 -1.83 16.98
N ILE A 207 10.59 -1.16 16.94
CA ILE A 207 11.27 -0.67 18.15
C ILE A 207 10.36 0.35 18.86
N LEU A 208 9.86 1.34 18.12
CA LEU A 208 8.98 2.38 18.64
C LEU A 208 7.75 1.81 19.37
N VAL A 209 6.97 0.93 18.74
CA VAL A 209 5.75 0.39 19.38
C VAL A 209 6.08 -0.42 20.63
N ASN A 210 7.22 -1.11 20.64
CA ASN A 210 7.69 -1.85 21.83
C ASN A 210 8.21 -0.93 22.94
N GLU A 211 8.75 0.24 22.60
CA GLU A 211 9.07 1.29 23.58
C GLU A 211 7.80 1.85 24.19
N LEU A 212 6.83 2.27 23.37
CA LEU A 212 5.55 2.81 23.83
C LEU A 212 4.81 1.81 24.71
N LEU A 213 4.77 0.54 24.33
CA LEU A 213 4.16 -0.54 25.11
C LEU A 213 4.69 -0.61 26.55
N LYS A 214 5.99 -0.37 26.75
CA LYS A 214 6.64 -0.41 28.07
C LYS A 214 6.35 0.81 28.94
N THR A 215 5.88 1.91 28.34
CA THR A 215 5.60 3.16 29.06
C THR A 215 4.26 3.17 29.79
N ASP A 216 3.34 2.26 29.45
CA ASP A 216 1.99 2.25 30.00
C ASP A 216 1.51 0.83 30.37
N THR A 217 0.97 0.71 31.58
CA THR A 217 0.54 -0.59 32.13
C THR A 217 -0.71 -1.13 31.44
N ILE A 218 -1.62 -0.25 30.98
CA ILE A 218 -2.83 -0.67 30.27
C ILE A 218 -2.47 -1.20 28.89
N ALA A 219 -1.57 -0.52 28.18
CA ALA A 219 -1.03 -1.02 26.91
C ALA A 219 -0.46 -2.43 27.07
N THR A 220 0.35 -2.67 28.11
CA THR A 220 0.92 -4.00 28.41
C THR A 220 -0.16 -5.05 28.70
N GLN A 221 -1.23 -4.68 29.40
CA GLN A 221 -2.35 -5.59 29.70
C GLN A 221 -3.17 -5.94 28.47
N LEU A 222 -3.40 -4.97 27.57
CA LEU A 222 -4.15 -5.16 26.33
C LEU A 222 -3.36 -5.95 25.28
N LEU A 223 -2.02 -5.95 25.37
CA LEU A 223 -1.12 -6.56 24.40
C LEU A 223 -0.22 -7.63 25.06
N PRO A 224 -0.79 -8.72 25.62
CA PRO A 224 -0.02 -9.74 26.31
C PRO A 224 0.97 -10.49 25.41
N GLN A 225 0.76 -10.51 24.08
CA GLN A 225 1.68 -11.10 23.11
C GLN A 225 2.64 -10.07 22.48
N GLY A 226 2.53 -8.79 22.89
CA GLY A 226 3.29 -7.66 22.34
C GLY A 226 2.94 -7.29 20.90
N LEU A 227 3.75 -6.42 20.31
CA LEU A 227 3.77 -6.09 18.87
C LEU A 227 5.13 -6.46 18.28
N ASN A 228 5.40 -7.76 18.19
CA ASN A 228 6.68 -8.29 17.70
C ASN A 228 6.68 -8.44 16.18
N ILE A 229 6.43 -7.35 15.45
CA ILE A 229 6.20 -7.34 14.00
C ILE A 229 7.35 -8.05 13.25
N LEU A 230 8.61 -7.73 13.57
CA LEU A 230 9.77 -8.40 12.96
C LEU A 230 9.80 -9.91 13.21
N ALA A 231 9.42 -10.36 14.40
CA ALA A 231 9.39 -11.79 14.72
C ALA A 231 8.29 -12.50 13.93
N TRP A 232 7.12 -11.88 13.80
CA TRP A 232 5.99 -12.37 13.00
C TRP A 232 6.33 -12.47 11.51
N LEU A 233 7.11 -11.52 10.99
CA LEU A 233 7.57 -11.53 9.59
C LEU A 233 8.68 -12.54 9.32
N HIS A 234 9.50 -12.84 10.33
CA HIS A 234 10.58 -13.83 10.22
C HIS A 234 10.06 -15.26 10.38
N ASP A 235 9.13 -15.49 11.30
CA ASP A 235 8.63 -16.81 11.68
C ASP A 235 7.09 -16.81 11.70
N PRO A 236 6.44 -17.34 10.65
CA PRO A 236 4.99 -17.45 10.58
C PRO A 236 4.36 -18.20 11.77
N SER A 237 5.10 -19.07 12.47
CA SER A 237 4.59 -19.78 13.64
C SER A 237 4.43 -18.89 14.88
N GLN A 238 5.03 -17.70 14.87
CA GLN A 238 4.90 -16.69 15.94
C GLN A 238 3.78 -15.68 15.68
N VAL A 239 3.13 -15.74 14.52
CA VAL A 239 2.01 -14.87 14.18
C VAL A 239 0.84 -15.19 15.12
N PRO A 240 0.33 -14.20 15.88
CA PRO A 240 -0.81 -14.40 16.77
C PRO A 240 -2.09 -14.83 16.03
N GLU A 241 -3.06 -15.35 16.78
CA GLU A 241 -4.38 -15.67 16.23
C GLU A 241 -5.09 -14.43 15.65
N SER A 242 -5.97 -14.67 14.67
CA SER A 242 -6.62 -13.59 13.92
C SER A 242 -7.38 -12.59 14.80
N SER A 243 -7.98 -13.04 15.91
CA SER A 243 -8.68 -12.16 16.86
C SER A 243 -7.74 -11.14 17.54
N TYR A 244 -6.50 -11.54 17.84
CA TYR A 244 -5.48 -10.64 18.38
C TYR A 244 -5.02 -9.65 17.31
N LEU A 245 -4.78 -10.12 16.09
CA LEU A 245 -4.40 -9.27 14.95
C LEU A 245 -5.51 -8.29 14.51
N ALA A 246 -6.77 -8.62 14.76
CA ALA A 246 -7.93 -7.76 14.48
C ALA A 246 -8.20 -6.74 15.61
N SER A 247 -7.57 -6.91 16.78
CA SER A 247 -7.73 -5.97 17.90
C SER A 247 -7.17 -4.59 17.54
N ALA A 248 -7.87 -3.52 17.93
CA ALA A 248 -7.49 -2.15 17.63
C ALA A 248 -6.05 -1.80 18.05
N PRO A 249 -5.54 -2.20 19.24
CA PRO A 249 -4.15 -1.91 19.63
C PRO A 249 -3.08 -2.54 18.72
N VAL A 250 -3.41 -3.60 17.98
CA VAL A 250 -2.52 -4.29 17.05
C VAL A 250 -2.76 -3.82 15.61
N ASN A 251 -4.01 -3.87 15.17
CA ASN A 251 -4.40 -3.67 13.80
C ASN A 251 -4.22 -2.21 13.33
N VAL A 252 -4.55 -1.25 14.19
CA VAL A 252 -4.47 0.18 13.88
C VAL A 252 -3.02 0.58 13.50
N PRO A 253 -2.00 0.31 14.34
CA PRO A 253 -0.61 0.60 13.95
C PRO A 253 -0.11 -0.27 12.79
N LEU A 254 -0.49 -1.55 12.69
CA LEU A 254 -0.06 -2.42 11.59
C LEU A 254 -0.51 -1.92 10.21
N ILE A 255 -1.76 -1.50 10.07
CA ILE A 255 -2.27 -0.92 8.82
C ILE A 255 -1.51 0.36 8.47
N GLY A 256 -1.24 1.22 9.46
CA GLY A 256 -0.44 2.43 9.24
C GLY A 256 0.95 2.10 8.73
N LEU A 257 1.61 1.08 9.30
CA LEU A 257 2.92 0.64 8.84
C LEU A 257 2.91 0.13 7.40
N VAL A 258 1.92 -0.67 7.00
CA VAL A 258 1.74 -1.12 5.59
C VAL A 258 1.66 0.08 4.65
N GLN A 259 0.82 1.06 5.00
CA GLN A 259 0.59 2.26 4.20
C GLN A 259 1.85 3.10 4.03
N LEU A 260 2.55 3.37 5.13
CA LEU A 260 3.80 4.12 5.12
C LEU A 260 4.89 3.37 4.34
N ALA A 261 4.96 2.04 4.47
CA ALA A 261 5.91 1.22 3.73
C ALA A 261 5.65 1.24 2.22
N HIS A 262 4.39 1.15 1.76
CA HIS A 262 4.08 1.28 0.33
C HIS A 262 4.40 2.68 -0.21
N TYR A 263 4.14 3.73 0.56
CA TYR A 263 4.49 5.10 0.18
C TYR A 263 6.01 5.29 0.07
N GLU A 264 6.76 4.80 1.07
CA GLU A 264 8.23 4.85 1.08
C GLU A 264 8.83 4.08 -0.10
N VAL A 265 8.37 2.85 -0.34
CA VAL A 265 8.79 2.06 -1.52
C VAL A 265 8.53 2.84 -2.79
N THR A 266 7.33 3.39 -2.95
CA THR A 266 6.95 4.13 -4.16
C THR A 266 7.84 5.35 -4.39
N CYS A 267 8.15 6.12 -3.34
CA CYS A 267 9.07 7.24 -3.43
C CYS A 267 10.48 6.77 -3.84
N LYS A 268 11.02 5.75 -3.16
CA LYS A 268 12.37 5.21 -3.42
C LYS A 268 12.48 4.63 -4.83
N THR A 269 11.51 3.83 -5.28
CA THR A 269 11.55 3.17 -6.59
C THR A 269 11.35 4.14 -7.76
N LEU A 270 10.63 5.25 -7.53
CA LEU A 270 10.52 6.36 -8.49
C LEU A 270 11.70 7.33 -8.44
N GLY A 271 12.65 7.16 -7.51
CA GLY A 271 13.81 8.04 -7.37
C GLY A 271 13.48 9.44 -6.84
N TYR A 272 12.44 9.55 -6.00
CA TYR A 272 12.01 10.80 -5.40
C TYR A 272 12.14 10.78 -3.87
N THR A 273 12.43 11.94 -3.28
CA THR A 273 12.16 12.14 -1.85
C THR A 273 10.64 12.23 -1.60
N PRO A 274 10.17 12.04 -0.35
CA PRO A 274 8.76 12.19 0.00
C PRO A 274 8.14 13.53 -0.44
N GLY A 275 8.86 14.64 -0.28
CA GLY A 275 8.42 15.98 -0.69
C GLY A 275 8.41 16.18 -2.19
N GLN A 276 9.40 15.62 -2.90
CA GLN A 276 9.42 15.61 -4.37
C GLN A 276 8.23 14.81 -4.93
N PHE A 277 7.94 13.64 -4.37
CA PHE A 277 6.78 12.84 -4.77
C PHE A 277 5.47 13.59 -4.46
N ARG A 278 5.30 14.07 -3.22
CA ARG A 278 4.16 14.87 -2.77
C ARG A 278 3.91 16.10 -3.63
N SER A 279 4.95 16.80 -4.12
CA SER A 279 4.78 17.96 -5.01
C SER A 279 4.08 17.67 -6.34
N ARG A 280 3.93 16.38 -6.70
CA ARG A 280 3.21 15.89 -7.88
C ARG A 280 1.78 15.43 -7.55
N ILE A 281 1.38 15.52 -6.28
CA ILE A 281 0.07 15.11 -5.77
C ILE A 281 -0.77 16.36 -5.55
N ALA A 282 -2.00 16.35 -6.06
CA ALA A 282 -2.95 17.46 -5.96
C ALA A 282 -3.70 17.49 -4.62
N GLY A 283 -3.76 16.35 -3.92
CA GLY A 283 -4.35 16.23 -2.59
C GLY A 283 -4.44 14.78 -2.13
N THR A 284 -4.73 14.60 -0.86
CA THR A 284 -4.75 13.29 -0.20
C THR A 284 -5.94 13.17 0.74
N THR A 285 -6.41 11.95 0.97
CA THR A 285 -7.38 11.64 2.03
C THR A 285 -7.16 10.22 2.54
N GLY A 286 -7.80 9.88 3.65
CA GLY A 286 -7.74 8.55 4.21
C GLY A 286 -9.06 8.12 4.81
N HIS A 287 -9.40 6.85 4.59
CA HIS A 287 -10.57 6.22 5.17
C HIS A 287 -10.26 5.82 6.61
N SER A 288 -11.08 6.30 7.55
CA SER A 288 -10.89 6.05 8.98
C SER A 288 -9.45 6.41 9.41
N GLN A 289 -8.74 5.51 10.07
CA GLN A 289 -7.34 5.68 10.50
C GLN A 289 -6.35 6.02 9.37
N GLY A 290 -6.68 5.75 8.10
CA GLY A 290 -5.84 6.14 6.96
C GLY A 290 -5.63 7.65 6.87
N ILE A 291 -6.48 8.46 7.51
CA ILE A 291 -6.31 9.93 7.53
C ILE A 291 -5.02 10.35 8.25
N ILE A 292 -4.53 9.54 9.19
CA ILE A 292 -3.27 9.80 9.91
C ILE A 292 -2.07 9.67 8.96
N THR A 293 -2.04 8.62 8.16
CA THR A 293 -0.97 8.38 7.18
C THR A 293 -1.08 9.34 5.99
N ALA A 294 -2.30 9.68 5.56
CA ALA A 294 -2.53 10.73 4.56
C ALA A 294 -1.92 12.07 5.01
N ALA A 295 -2.21 12.51 6.24
CA ALA A 295 -1.65 13.72 6.83
C ALA A 295 -0.13 13.68 6.93
N ALA A 296 0.45 12.54 7.35
CA ALA A 296 1.89 12.33 7.38
C ALA A 296 2.55 12.56 6.01
N THR A 297 1.98 12.01 4.94
CA THR A 297 2.52 12.21 3.58
C THR A 297 2.40 13.64 3.06
N ALA A 298 1.45 14.42 3.57
CA ALA A 298 1.33 15.85 3.23
C ALA A 298 2.40 16.72 3.89
N VAL A 299 2.96 16.27 5.02
CA VAL A 299 3.98 16.98 5.81
C VAL A 299 5.41 16.65 5.38
N ALA A 300 5.72 15.38 5.13
CA ALA A 300 7.09 14.93 4.90
C ALA A 300 7.75 15.50 3.63
N ASP A 301 9.03 15.89 3.74
CA ASP A 301 9.77 16.57 2.65
C ASP A 301 10.98 15.76 2.14
N ASP A 302 11.82 15.30 3.05
CA ASP A 302 13.01 14.50 2.79
C ASP A 302 13.01 13.21 3.62
N TRP A 303 14.05 12.39 3.48
CA TRP A 303 14.14 11.12 4.22
C TRP A 303 14.40 11.31 5.73
N LEU A 304 14.89 12.47 6.18
CA LEU A 304 15.07 12.77 7.59
C LEU A 304 13.73 13.11 8.24
N SER A 305 13.02 14.10 7.69
CA SER A 305 11.66 14.47 8.11
C SER A 305 10.66 13.31 7.95
N TRP A 306 10.85 12.43 6.96
CA TRP A 306 10.06 11.20 6.85
C TRP A 306 10.16 10.31 8.07
N ARG A 307 11.34 10.14 8.67
CA ARG A 307 11.52 9.34 9.90
C ARG A 307 10.80 9.98 11.09
N GLU A 308 10.83 11.30 11.20
CA GLU A 308 10.14 12.05 12.25
C GLU A 308 8.62 11.93 12.12
N VAL A 309 8.10 12.13 10.90
CA VAL A 309 6.68 12.12 10.60
C VAL A 309 6.09 10.71 10.68
N THR A 310 6.83 9.69 10.23
CA THR A 310 6.41 8.27 10.41
C THR A 310 6.40 7.88 11.88
N ARG A 311 7.38 8.32 12.68
CA ARG A 311 7.36 8.14 14.15
C ARG A 311 6.12 8.79 14.76
N ALA A 312 5.80 10.04 14.40
CA ALA A 312 4.62 10.74 14.87
C ALA A 312 3.31 10.01 14.50
N ALA A 313 3.19 9.57 13.24
CA ALA A 313 2.03 8.81 12.76
C ALA A 313 1.87 7.47 13.50
N MET A 314 2.95 6.71 13.67
CA MET A 314 2.94 5.42 14.35
C MET A 314 2.63 5.56 15.85
N THR A 315 3.19 6.57 16.54
CA THR A 315 2.82 6.89 17.93
C THR A 315 1.34 7.26 18.05
N THR A 316 0.82 8.06 17.13
CA THR A 316 -0.60 8.45 17.09
C THR A 316 -1.50 7.23 16.91
N LEU A 317 -1.20 6.38 15.93
CA LEU A 317 -1.97 5.16 15.66
C LEU A 317 -1.93 4.15 16.81
N PHE A 318 -0.78 4.00 17.47
CA PHE A 318 -0.63 3.16 18.65
C PHE A 318 -1.56 3.61 19.77
N TRP A 319 -1.54 4.90 20.13
CA TRP A 319 -2.38 5.42 21.22
C TRP A 319 -3.87 5.45 20.87
N ILE A 320 -4.23 5.72 19.60
CA ILE A 320 -5.60 5.52 19.12
C ILE A 320 -6.04 4.08 19.40
N GLY A 321 -5.27 3.08 18.98
CA GLY A 321 -5.62 1.67 19.19
C GLY A 321 -5.77 1.31 20.68
N VAL A 322 -4.79 1.68 21.51
CA VAL A 322 -4.78 1.37 22.96
C VAL A 322 -5.93 2.03 23.70
N ARG A 323 -6.11 3.35 23.57
CA ARG A 323 -7.08 4.10 24.39
C ARG A 323 -8.52 3.89 23.95
N THR A 324 -8.75 3.63 22.66
CA THR A 324 -10.09 3.24 22.19
C THR A 324 -10.48 1.85 22.69
N GLN A 325 -9.56 0.88 22.69
CA GLN A 325 -9.79 -0.43 23.28
C GLN A 325 -10.04 -0.35 24.78
N GLN A 326 -9.19 0.38 25.52
CA GLN A 326 -9.36 0.64 26.95
C GLN A 326 -10.75 1.24 27.27
N SER A 327 -11.15 2.26 26.50
CA SER A 327 -12.44 2.92 26.69
C SER A 327 -13.61 1.98 26.38
N TRP A 328 -13.49 1.19 25.32
CA TRP A 328 -14.53 0.24 24.93
C TRP A 328 -14.71 -0.89 25.95
N ASP A 329 -13.60 -1.47 26.44
CA ASP A 329 -13.62 -2.55 27.43
C ASP A 329 -14.24 -2.10 28.76
N ALA A 330 -14.02 -0.85 29.16
CA ALA A 330 -14.65 -0.24 30.34
C ALA A 330 -16.19 -0.13 30.21
N LEU A 331 -16.72 -0.08 28.98
CA LEU A 331 -18.14 0.07 28.69
C LEU A 331 -18.87 -1.26 28.41
N GLN A 332 -18.14 -2.35 28.17
CA GLN A 332 -18.72 -3.58 27.58
C GLN A 332 -19.70 -4.36 28.48
N GLY A 333 -19.80 -4.10 29.79
CA GLY A 333 -20.90 -4.53 30.67
C GLY A 333 -21.63 -5.86 30.33
N ASN A 334 -22.97 -5.88 30.41
CA ASN A 334 -23.84 -7.05 30.14
C ASN A 334 -24.16 -7.27 28.63
N ASN A 335 -23.29 -6.83 27.72
CA ASN A 335 -23.51 -6.89 26.25
C ASN A 335 -22.97 -8.17 25.60
N ALA A 336 -22.73 -9.23 26.38
CA ALA A 336 -22.23 -10.50 25.89
C ALA A 336 -23.12 -11.08 24.77
N VAL A 337 -22.47 -11.52 23.70
CA VAL A 337 -23.07 -12.29 22.59
C VAL A 337 -23.07 -13.76 23.01
N SER A 338 -24.22 -14.43 22.92
CA SER A 338 -24.30 -15.86 23.26
C SER A 338 -23.80 -16.74 22.13
N GLU A 339 -23.36 -17.96 22.43
CA GLU A 339 -22.93 -18.95 21.43
C GLU A 339 -24.00 -19.19 20.35
N ALA A 340 -25.28 -19.22 20.74
CA ALA A 340 -26.39 -19.37 19.81
C ALA A 340 -26.49 -18.20 18.81
N MET A 341 -26.19 -16.96 19.24
CA MET A 341 -26.16 -15.79 18.35
C MET A 341 -24.96 -15.84 17.41
N ILE A 342 -23.80 -16.32 17.89
CA ILE A 342 -22.60 -16.50 17.06
C ILE A 342 -22.89 -17.52 15.96
N GLN A 343 -23.39 -18.69 16.33
CA GLN A 343 -23.71 -19.76 15.39
C GLN A 343 -24.75 -19.31 14.36
N ASP A 344 -25.85 -18.68 14.80
CA ASP A 344 -26.87 -18.18 13.87
C ASP A 344 -26.31 -17.14 12.89
N SER A 345 -25.45 -16.23 13.34
CA SER A 345 -24.79 -15.24 12.48
C SER A 345 -23.88 -15.91 11.44
N VAL A 346 -23.08 -16.89 11.85
CA VAL A 346 -22.19 -17.65 10.97
C VAL A 346 -22.97 -18.47 9.94
N ASP A 347 -24.04 -19.15 10.36
CA ASP A 347 -24.89 -19.98 9.49
C ASP A 347 -25.57 -19.15 8.37
N HIS A 348 -25.78 -17.85 8.61
CA HIS A 348 -26.33 -16.92 7.62
C HIS A 348 -25.25 -16.18 6.80
N GLY A 349 -23.97 -16.53 6.96
CA GLY A 349 -22.85 -15.93 6.23
C GLY A 349 -22.50 -14.51 6.68
N GLU A 350 -22.91 -14.11 7.89
CA GLU A 350 -22.74 -12.75 8.41
C GLU A 350 -21.44 -12.57 9.19
N ARG A 351 -20.71 -13.67 9.44
CA ARG A 351 -19.51 -13.78 10.32
C ARG A 351 -19.82 -13.62 11.81
N THR A 352 -18.80 -13.78 12.64
CA THR A 352 -18.89 -13.60 14.09
C THR A 352 -19.29 -12.15 14.43
N PRO A 353 -20.28 -11.94 15.32
CA PRO A 353 -20.68 -10.60 15.73
C PRO A 353 -19.52 -9.78 16.31
N SER A 354 -19.38 -8.57 15.79
CA SER A 354 -18.37 -7.58 16.16
C SER A 354 -19.04 -6.19 16.30
N PRO A 355 -18.35 -5.15 16.76
CA PRO A 355 -18.96 -3.86 17.06
C PRO A 355 -19.17 -2.98 15.82
N MET A 356 -18.90 -3.50 14.60
CA MET A 356 -19.17 -2.80 13.35
C MET A 356 -19.73 -3.75 12.28
N LEU A 357 -20.85 -3.36 11.68
CA LEU A 357 -21.60 -4.15 10.70
C LEU A 357 -21.63 -3.44 9.35
N SER A 358 -21.01 -4.02 8.33
CA SER A 358 -21.14 -3.56 6.94
C SER A 358 -22.49 -3.98 6.38
N VAL A 359 -23.23 -3.04 5.79
CA VAL A 359 -24.53 -3.26 5.15
C VAL A 359 -24.48 -2.77 3.70
N ARG A 360 -24.76 -3.67 2.76
CA ARG A 360 -24.72 -3.41 1.31
C ARG A 360 -26.09 -3.63 0.68
N GLY A 361 -26.40 -2.84 -0.34
CA GLY A 361 -27.59 -2.98 -1.16
C GLY A 361 -28.88 -2.43 -0.54
N LEU A 362 -28.88 -1.89 0.69
CA LEU A 362 -30.06 -1.20 1.22
C LEU A 362 -29.95 0.31 0.98
N PRO A 363 -31.04 1.02 0.61
CA PRO A 363 -31.09 2.48 0.67
C PRO A 363 -30.87 3.00 2.10
N ARG A 364 -30.30 4.22 2.23
CA ARG A 364 -30.03 4.84 3.53
C ARG A 364 -31.27 4.94 4.42
N GLU A 365 -32.39 5.38 3.86
CA GLU A 365 -33.65 5.57 4.60
C GLU A 365 -34.20 4.26 5.18
N ASP A 366 -34.09 3.17 4.40
CA ASP A 366 -34.48 1.83 4.85
C ASP A 366 -33.57 1.32 5.96
N LEU A 367 -32.25 1.52 5.83
CA LEU A 367 -31.31 1.17 6.88
C LEU A 367 -31.56 1.97 8.16
N GLN A 368 -31.79 3.28 8.04
CA GLN A 368 -32.11 4.15 9.16
C GLN A 368 -33.37 3.68 9.88
N THR A 369 -34.41 3.28 9.14
CA THR A 369 -35.64 2.71 9.72
C THR A 369 -35.36 1.45 10.53
N CYS A 370 -34.48 0.56 10.04
CA CYS A 370 -34.05 -0.64 10.77
C CYS A 370 -33.24 -0.30 12.03
N VAL A 371 -32.35 0.69 11.95
CA VAL A 371 -31.53 1.18 13.09
C VAL A 371 -32.43 1.80 14.16
N ASP A 372 -33.32 2.72 13.79
CA ASP A 372 -34.27 3.37 14.70
C ASP A 372 -35.20 2.35 15.35
N ALA A 373 -35.68 1.38 14.58
CA ALA A 373 -36.48 0.30 15.09
C ALA A 373 -35.72 -0.59 16.09
N THR A 374 -34.41 -0.78 15.93
CA THR A 374 -33.59 -1.53 16.89
C THR A 374 -33.33 -0.70 18.15
N ASN A 375 -32.97 0.58 17.99
CA ASN A 375 -32.73 1.50 19.11
C ASN A 375 -33.95 1.67 20.02
N ARG A 376 -35.18 1.62 19.49
CA ARG A 376 -36.42 1.69 20.31
C ARG A 376 -36.61 0.57 21.33
N TYR A 377 -35.94 -0.58 21.17
CA TYR A 377 -36.04 -1.69 22.14
C TYR A 377 -35.05 -1.54 23.30
N LEU A 378 -34.25 -0.48 23.31
CA LEU A 378 -33.24 -0.20 24.31
C LEU A 378 -33.87 0.64 25.43
N LYS A 379 -33.84 0.11 26.65
CA LYS A 379 -34.72 0.52 27.77
C LYS A 379 -34.42 1.90 28.37
N ASP A 380 -33.30 2.51 28.02
CA ASP A 380 -32.79 3.75 28.61
C ASP A 380 -32.91 4.97 27.69
N GLY A 381 -33.44 4.80 26.47
CA GLY A 381 -33.51 5.89 25.48
C GLY A 381 -32.16 6.29 24.88
N SER A 382 -31.08 5.57 25.19
CA SER A 382 -29.76 5.81 24.62
C SER A 382 -29.73 5.34 23.17
N ARG A 383 -29.10 6.13 22.28
CA ARG A 383 -28.85 5.72 20.90
C ARG A 383 -27.59 4.87 20.86
N TYR A 384 -27.75 3.55 20.88
CA TYR A 384 -26.61 2.63 20.90
C TYR A 384 -26.03 2.31 19.53
N LEU A 385 -26.88 2.34 18.49
CA LEU A 385 -26.48 2.05 17.12
C LEU A 385 -26.59 3.29 16.25
N GLU A 386 -25.58 3.54 15.43
CA GLU A 386 -25.56 4.64 14.47
C GLU A 386 -24.91 4.25 13.14
N ILE A 387 -25.35 4.88 12.05
CA ILE A 387 -24.71 4.76 10.75
C ILE A 387 -23.44 5.61 10.80
N SER A 388 -22.33 4.96 11.12
CA SER A 388 -21.04 5.57 11.40
C SER A 388 -20.22 5.84 10.13
N ILE A 389 -20.44 5.06 9.07
CA ILE A 389 -19.72 5.19 7.80
C ILE A 389 -20.70 5.10 6.63
N VAL A 390 -20.61 6.06 5.73
CA VAL A 390 -21.27 6.09 4.42
C VAL A 390 -20.18 5.92 3.36
N ASN A 391 -20.04 4.70 2.84
CA ASN A 391 -19.06 4.36 1.79
C ASN A 391 -19.61 4.57 0.37
N GLY A 392 -20.88 4.95 0.24
CA GLY A 392 -21.58 5.20 -1.01
C GLY A 392 -23.09 5.12 -0.83
N THR A 393 -23.84 5.26 -1.93
CA THR A 393 -25.32 5.35 -1.91
C THR A 393 -26.05 4.15 -1.30
N ARG A 394 -25.45 2.95 -1.34
CA ARG A 394 -26.01 1.70 -0.80
C ARG A 394 -24.98 0.86 -0.06
N ASN A 395 -23.92 1.48 0.48
CA ASN A 395 -22.85 0.81 1.20
C ASN A 395 -22.55 1.58 2.49
N PHE A 396 -22.89 0.99 3.63
CA PHE A 396 -22.85 1.64 4.92
C PHE A 396 -22.18 0.76 5.97
N VAL A 397 -21.72 1.37 7.05
CA VAL A 397 -21.35 0.64 8.28
C VAL A 397 -22.18 1.19 9.43
N VAL A 398 -22.71 0.28 10.24
CA VAL A 398 -23.40 0.60 11.49
C VAL A 398 -22.52 0.14 12.64
N SER A 399 -22.24 1.03 13.59
CA SER A 399 -21.37 0.76 14.73
C SER A 399 -22.18 0.71 16.04
N GLY A 400 -21.69 -0.05 17.02
CA GLY A 400 -22.25 -0.14 18.38
C GLY A 400 -22.04 -1.51 19.01
N PRO A 401 -22.70 -1.83 20.14
CA PRO A 401 -22.49 -3.11 20.82
C PRO A 401 -22.89 -4.32 19.94
N PRO A 402 -22.03 -5.36 19.83
CA PRO A 402 -22.23 -6.50 18.92
C PRO A 402 -23.59 -7.19 19.08
N LYS A 403 -24.07 -7.32 20.32
CA LYS A 403 -25.38 -7.91 20.64
C LYS A 403 -26.55 -7.19 19.98
N TYR A 404 -26.50 -5.86 19.92
CA TYR A 404 -27.56 -5.06 19.29
C TYR A 404 -27.42 -5.03 17.77
N LEU A 405 -26.19 -5.05 17.25
CA LEU A 405 -25.94 -5.22 15.83
C LEU A 405 -26.44 -6.57 15.30
N TYR A 406 -26.34 -7.65 16.08
CA TYR A 406 -26.99 -8.91 15.76
C TYR A 406 -28.52 -8.75 15.65
N GLY A 407 -29.14 -8.05 16.60
CA GLY A 407 -30.57 -7.73 16.54
C GLY A 407 -30.95 -6.92 15.30
N LEU A 408 -30.10 -5.99 14.87
CA LEU A 408 -30.24 -5.26 13.61
C LEU A 408 -30.14 -6.20 12.39
N ASN A 409 -29.18 -7.14 12.38
CA ASN A 409 -29.06 -8.14 11.32
C ASN A 409 -30.34 -8.95 11.13
N LEU A 410 -30.99 -9.38 12.20
CA LEU A 410 -32.28 -10.09 12.10
C LEU A 410 -33.35 -9.26 11.38
N ARG A 411 -33.35 -7.92 11.55
CA ARG A 411 -34.24 -7.03 10.81
C ARG A 411 -33.84 -6.89 9.35
N ILE A 412 -32.55 -6.78 9.07
CA ILE A 412 -32.01 -6.71 7.70
C ILE A 412 -32.36 -8.00 6.94
N ARG A 413 -32.26 -9.18 7.54
CA ARG A 413 -32.69 -10.46 6.96
C ARG A 413 -34.16 -10.42 6.52
N LYS A 414 -35.05 -9.93 7.40
CA LYS A 414 -36.48 -9.77 7.06
C LYS A 414 -36.69 -8.78 5.92
N ARG A 415 -35.99 -7.65 5.93
CA ARG A 415 -36.08 -6.64 4.87
C ARG A 415 -35.59 -7.20 3.53
N LYS A 416 -34.47 -7.93 3.53
CA LYS A 416 -33.93 -8.66 2.37
C LYS A 416 -34.96 -9.61 1.77
N GLN A 417 -35.61 -10.44 2.59
CA GLN A 417 -36.66 -11.36 2.13
C GLN A 417 -37.83 -10.63 1.45
N LEU A 418 -38.28 -9.51 2.01
CA LEU A 418 -39.35 -8.69 1.41
C LEU A 418 -38.94 -8.10 0.05
N PHE A 419 -37.70 -7.58 -0.06
CA PHE A 419 -37.18 -7.06 -1.33
C PHE A 419 -37.10 -8.15 -2.40
N THR A 420 -36.58 -9.34 -2.05
CA THR A 420 -36.47 -10.47 -2.98
C THR A 420 -37.86 -10.94 -3.47
N GLN A 421 -38.88 -10.91 -2.62
CA GLN A 421 -40.25 -11.30 -3.00
C GLN A 421 -40.95 -10.25 -3.88
N GLN A 422 -40.58 -8.97 -3.76
CA GLN A 422 -41.18 -7.86 -4.53
C GLN A 422 -40.49 -7.61 -5.88
N SER A 423 -39.22 -8.03 -6.06
CA SER A 423 -38.51 -7.85 -7.33
C SER A 423 -38.84 -8.96 -8.35
N SER A 424 -39.56 -8.62 -9.41
CA SER A 424 -39.80 -9.51 -10.57
C SER A 424 -38.62 -9.58 -11.55
N SER A 425 -37.67 -8.64 -11.44
CA SER A 425 -36.42 -8.63 -12.20
C SER A 425 -35.31 -9.29 -11.37
N GLY A 426 -34.76 -10.40 -11.84
CA GLY A 426 -33.65 -11.16 -11.21
C GLY A 426 -32.31 -10.42 -11.03
N LYS A 427 -32.31 -9.08 -10.99
CA LYS A 427 -31.21 -8.22 -10.57
C LYS A 427 -31.57 -7.58 -9.22
N ALA A 428 -31.72 -8.39 -8.18
CA ALA A 428 -31.61 -7.86 -6.83
C ALA A 428 -30.13 -7.49 -6.62
N ASP A 429 -29.80 -6.20 -6.51
CA ASP A 429 -28.56 -5.82 -5.83
C ASP A 429 -28.53 -6.60 -4.53
N VAL A 430 -27.51 -7.45 -4.36
CA VAL A 430 -27.49 -8.46 -3.28
C VAL A 430 -27.48 -7.72 -1.95
N ILE A 431 -28.66 -7.55 -1.35
CA ILE A 431 -28.78 -7.02 -0.01
C ILE A 431 -28.05 -8.01 0.91
N GLY A 432 -27.11 -7.49 1.67
CA GLY A 432 -26.29 -8.30 2.55
C GLY A 432 -25.74 -7.47 3.69
N SER A 433 -25.49 -8.14 4.80
CA SER A 433 -24.80 -7.57 5.94
C SER A 433 -23.73 -8.53 6.43
N THR A 434 -22.62 -7.99 6.89
CA THR A 434 -21.46 -8.78 7.32
C THR A 434 -20.71 -8.01 8.39
N PHE A 435 -20.40 -8.68 9.49
CA PHE A 435 -19.59 -8.12 10.57
C PHE A 435 -18.15 -7.89 10.10
N LEU A 436 -17.61 -6.73 10.46
CA LEU A 436 -16.22 -6.37 10.19
C LEU A 436 -15.30 -6.98 11.24
N ASP A 437 -14.09 -7.35 10.85
CA ASP A 437 -13.11 -7.91 11.78
C ASP A 437 -12.38 -6.78 12.52
N VAL A 438 -13.05 -6.24 13.54
CA VAL A 438 -12.60 -5.10 14.36
C VAL A 438 -13.05 -5.32 15.80
N SER A 439 -12.33 -4.77 16.77
CA SER A 439 -12.62 -4.95 18.20
C SER A 439 -13.33 -3.76 18.88
N VAL A 440 -13.39 -2.60 18.23
CA VAL A 440 -14.02 -1.37 18.78
C VAL A 440 -14.96 -0.70 17.76
N PRO A 441 -16.02 0.00 18.21
CA PRO A 441 -16.93 0.72 17.33
C PRO A 441 -16.35 2.10 16.95
N PHE A 442 -15.39 2.15 16.03
CA PHE A 442 -14.87 3.42 15.53
C PHE A 442 -15.98 4.31 14.96
N HIS A 443 -15.70 5.63 14.94
CA HIS A 443 -16.61 6.66 14.43
C HIS A 443 -17.91 6.76 15.22
N THR A 444 -17.79 6.62 16.55
CA THR A 444 -18.94 6.71 17.45
C THR A 444 -18.64 7.46 18.73
N ASP A 445 -19.69 7.98 19.35
CA ASP A 445 -19.60 8.63 20.66
C ASP A 445 -19.23 7.64 21.79
N TRP A 446 -19.30 6.32 21.54
CA TRP A 446 -18.84 5.29 22.49
C TRP A 446 -17.36 5.46 22.86
N LEU A 447 -16.57 6.01 21.95
CA LEU A 447 -15.13 6.14 22.11
C LEU A 447 -14.69 7.55 22.52
N SER A 448 -15.62 8.48 22.78
CA SER A 448 -15.30 9.87 23.12
C SER A 448 -14.45 10.03 24.38
N GLN A 449 -14.51 9.08 25.32
CA GLN A 449 -13.65 9.08 26.51
C GLN A 449 -12.17 8.78 26.19
N ALA A 450 -11.88 8.18 25.03
CA ALA A 450 -10.51 7.94 24.59
C ALA A 450 -9.82 9.23 24.13
N LEU A 451 -10.57 10.23 23.64
CA LEU A 451 -10.02 11.47 23.07
C LEU A 451 -9.08 12.22 24.03
N PRO A 452 -9.50 12.57 25.28
CA PRO A 452 -8.59 13.25 26.21
C PRO A 452 -7.37 12.39 26.58
N MET A 453 -7.54 11.07 26.73
CA MET A 453 -6.42 10.17 27.03
C MET A 453 -5.37 10.19 25.90
N ILE A 454 -5.84 10.11 24.65
CA ILE A 454 -4.96 10.16 23.47
C ILE A 454 -4.29 11.54 23.36
N GLN A 455 -4.99 12.63 23.69
CA GLN A 455 -4.39 13.97 23.69
C GLN A 455 -3.24 14.08 24.69
N ASP A 456 -3.44 13.54 25.90
CA ASP A 456 -2.40 13.51 26.93
C ASP A 456 -1.20 12.66 26.47
N ASP A 457 -1.44 11.47 25.90
CA ASP A 457 -0.37 10.61 25.37
C ASP A 457 0.40 11.25 24.18
N LEU A 458 -0.23 12.19 23.47
CA LEU A 458 0.33 12.90 22.32
C LEU A 458 0.81 14.33 22.64
N GLU A 459 0.93 14.68 23.92
CA GLU A 459 1.26 16.04 24.35
C GLU A 459 2.57 16.57 23.76
N HIS A 460 3.49 15.70 23.35
CA HIS A 460 4.78 16.05 22.73
C HIS A 460 4.89 15.69 21.25
N VAL A 461 3.84 15.11 20.66
CA VAL A 461 3.82 14.74 19.24
C VAL A 461 3.20 15.88 18.44
N ARG A 462 3.79 16.22 17.30
CA ARG A 462 3.34 17.35 16.47
C ARG A 462 3.23 16.94 15.01
N LEU A 463 2.12 17.34 14.39
CA LEU A 463 1.99 17.52 12.94
C LEU A 463 1.40 18.92 12.74
N HIS A 464 2.16 19.84 12.17
CA HIS A 464 1.69 21.22 12.00
C HIS A 464 0.91 21.36 10.69
N SER A 465 -0.19 22.10 10.76
CA SER A 465 -0.99 22.48 9.58
C SER A 465 -0.16 23.23 8.54
N ASN A 466 0.77 24.10 8.97
CA ASN A 466 1.63 24.88 8.08
C ASN A 466 2.57 24.01 7.23
N ASP A 467 2.91 22.81 7.71
CA ASP A 467 3.77 21.89 6.96
C ASP A 467 2.97 21.05 5.95
N MET A 468 1.63 21.08 5.99
CA MET A 468 0.77 20.40 5.02
C MET A 468 0.77 21.16 3.69
N THR A 469 1.68 20.78 2.80
CA THR A 469 1.84 21.48 1.51
C THR A 469 0.79 21.11 0.45
N ILE A 470 0.05 20.01 0.67
CA ILE A 470 -1.07 19.57 -0.17
C ILE A 470 -2.34 19.46 0.69
N PRO A 471 -3.54 19.65 0.12
CA PRO A 471 -4.79 19.50 0.84
C PRO A 471 -4.97 18.09 1.42
N VAL A 472 -5.39 18.01 2.68
CA VAL A 472 -5.76 16.76 3.36
C VAL A 472 -7.26 16.76 3.59
N PHE A 473 -8.02 16.07 2.74
CA PHE A 473 -9.47 16.14 2.78
C PHE A 473 -10.04 15.30 3.92
N SER A 474 -10.86 15.92 4.77
CA SER A 474 -11.55 15.29 5.89
C SER A 474 -12.49 14.19 5.41
N PRO A 475 -12.45 12.98 5.99
CA PRO A 475 -13.37 11.90 5.64
C PRO A 475 -14.82 12.15 6.07
N GLU A 476 -15.06 13.13 6.96
CA GLU A 476 -16.41 13.52 7.42
C GLU A 476 -17.06 14.55 6.49
N SER A 477 -16.28 15.56 6.07
CA SER A 477 -16.81 16.77 5.44
C SER A 477 -16.29 17.04 4.03
N GLY A 478 -15.19 16.41 3.60
CA GLY A 478 -14.49 16.70 2.35
C GLY A 478 -13.70 18.01 2.35
N GLN A 479 -13.67 18.75 3.47
CA GLN A 479 -12.90 19.99 3.59
C GLN A 479 -11.43 19.72 3.97
N ASP A 480 -10.53 20.62 3.59
CA ASP A 480 -9.11 20.53 3.89
C ASP A 480 -8.82 20.74 5.38
N VAL A 481 -8.39 19.69 6.07
CA VAL A 481 -8.07 19.69 7.51
C VAL A 481 -6.96 20.69 7.84
N GLY A 482 -6.01 20.91 6.92
CA GLY A 482 -4.90 21.84 7.10
C GLY A 482 -5.33 23.32 7.11
N ARG A 483 -6.51 23.64 6.59
CA ARG A 483 -7.01 25.03 6.42
C ARG A 483 -8.20 25.39 7.32
N GLN A 484 -8.59 24.50 8.23
CA GLN A 484 -9.75 24.69 9.12
C GLN A 484 -9.44 25.43 10.43
N GLY A 485 -8.18 25.84 10.66
CA GLY A 485 -7.77 26.62 11.84
C GLY A 485 -7.70 28.12 11.58
N ASP A 486 -7.75 28.92 12.65
CA ASP A 486 -7.48 30.37 12.57
C ASP A 486 -6.06 30.59 12.03
N HIS A 487 -5.93 31.38 10.96
CA HIS A 487 -4.69 31.65 10.21
C HIS A 487 -3.51 32.21 11.05
N GLU A 488 -3.70 32.44 12.34
CA GLU A 488 -2.75 33.11 13.24
C GLU A 488 -2.03 32.15 14.21
N SER A 489 -2.36 30.85 14.27
CA SER A 489 -1.64 29.92 15.16
C SER A 489 -1.18 28.63 14.47
N GLU A 490 0.08 28.24 14.72
CA GLU A 490 0.65 26.92 14.42
C GLU A 490 -0.16 25.82 15.10
N THR A 491 -1.29 25.45 14.50
CA THR A 491 -2.23 24.53 15.14
C THR A 491 -1.76 23.11 14.89
N ASN A 492 -1.46 22.37 15.97
CA ASN A 492 -1.23 20.93 15.91
C ASN A 492 -2.52 20.24 15.43
N VAL A 493 -2.48 19.65 14.23
CA VAL A 493 -3.66 19.05 13.60
C VAL A 493 -4.01 17.68 14.17
N LEU A 494 -3.11 17.07 14.96
CA LEU A 494 -3.29 15.72 15.49
C LEU A 494 -4.58 15.56 16.27
N HIS A 495 -4.96 16.55 17.09
CA HIS A 495 -6.21 16.51 17.83
C HIS A 495 -7.42 16.32 16.90
N LYS A 496 -7.47 17.09 15.81
CA LYS A 496 -8.56 17.00 14.83
C LYS A 496 -8.54 15.68 14.07
N LEU A 497 -7.34 15.21 13.69
CA LEU A 497 -7.15 13.94 13.01
C LEU A 497 -7.60 12.75 13.89
N VAL A 498 -7.23 12.73 15.17
CA VAL A 498 -7.69 11.73 16.14
C VAL A 498 -9.20 11.76 16.28
N GLU A 499 -9.81 12.95 16.38
CA GLU A 499 -11.27 13.10 16.45
C GLU A 499 -11.99 12.46 15.26
N LEU A 500 -11.44 12.65 14.04
CA LEU A 500 -11.95 12.08 12.78
C LEU A 500 -11.90 10.54 12.75
N VAL A 501 -10.94 9.92 13.44
CA VAL A 501 -10.83 8.46 13.54
C VAL A 501 -11.73 7.90 14.64
N VAL A 502 -11.74 8.54 15.80
CA VAL A 502 -12.34 7.99 17.01
C VAL A 502 -13.86 8.18 17.04
N SER A 503 -14.34 9.39 16.75
CA SER A 503 -15.73 9.79 17.07
C SER A 503 -16.54 10.31 15.89
N LYS A 504 -15.90 10.92 14.88
CA LYS A 504 -16.65 11.48 13.74
C LYS A 504 -16.99 10.41 12.72
N GLY A 505 -18.20 10.53 12.17
CA GLY A 505 -18.65 9.70 11.07
C GLY A 505 -17.86 9.94 9.78
N ILE A 506 -17.93 8.99 8.86
CA ILE A 506 -17.34 9.09 7.53
C ILE A 506 -18.44 9.24 6.47
N ASP A 507 -18.24 10.18 5.56
CA ASP A 507 -19.00 10.32 4.32
C ASP A 507 -18.02 10.28 3.15
N TRP A 508 -17.77 9.09 2.65
CA TRP A 508 -16.71 8.84 1.67
C TRP A 508 -16.98 9.53 0.33
N ASP A 509 -18.24 9.68 -0.05
CA ASP A 509 -18.64 10.42 -1.25
C ASP A 509 -18.27 11.90 -1.12
N LYS A 510 -18.43 12.51 0.06
CA LYS A 510 -17.95 13.88 0.32
C LYS A 510 -16.43 13.95 0.38
N ALA A 511 -15.82 13.01 1.10
CA ALA A 511 -14.38 12.93 1.25
C ALA A 511 -13.68 12.89 -0.11
N THR A 512 -14.28 12.20 -1.08
CA THR A 512 -13.74 12.00 -2.41
C THR A 512 -14.41 12.84 -3.49
N ALA A 513 -15.26 13.80 -3.14
CA ALA A 513 -15.98 14.64 -4.11
C ALA A 513 -15.04 15.41 -5.07
N TYR A 514 -13.82 15.72 -4.61
CA TYR A 514 -12.78 16.34 -5.44
C TYR A 514 -12.30 15.45 -6.60
N LEU A 515 -12.50 14.13 -6.50
CA LEU A 515 -12.27 13.14 -7.57
C LEU A 515 -13.39 13.12 -8.61
N HIS A 516 -14.44 13.91 -8.40
CA HIS A 516 -15.62 13.98 -9.25
C HIS A 516 -15.98 15.44 -9.61
N PRO A 517 -15.06 16.24 -10.20
CA PRO A 517 -15.47 17.57 -10.67
C PRO A 517 -16.45 17.41 -11.85
N GLU A 518 -17.37 18.37 -12.00
CA GLU A 518 -18.29 18.43 -13.16
C GLU A 518 -17.54 18.13 -14.47
N PRO A 519 -18.08 17.25 -15.35
CA PRO A 519 -17.37 16.74 -16.50
C PRO A 519 -16.96 17.88 -17.44
N THR A 520 -15.67 18.23 -17.40
CA THR A 520 -15.00 19.09 -18.36
C THR A 520 -13.91 18.27 -19.06
N LEU A 521 -13.38 18.76 -20.19
CA LEU A 521 -12.27 18.07 -20.88
C LEU A 521 -11.03 17.85 -19.99
N GLU A 522 -10.87 18.62 -18.92
CA GLU A 522 -9.77 18.52 -17.94
C GLU A 522 -9.96 17.39 -16.92
N THR A 523 -11.21 16.94 -16.65
CA THR A 523 -11.48 15.92 -15.64
C THR A 523 -11.25 14.48 -16.10
N GLN A 524 -11.01 14.27 -17.41
CA GLN A 524 -10.78 12.94 -17.99
C GLN A 524 -9.39 12.33 -17.71
N ASN A 525 -8.50 13.04 -17.00
CA ASN A 525 -7.13 12.59 -16.76
C ASN A 525 -6.77 12.50 -15.26
N GLN A 526 -7.75 12.26 -14.39
CA GLN A 526 -7.48 12.09 -12.96
C GLN A 526 -7.00 10.66 -12.64
N THR A 527 -5.97 10.55 -11.80
CA THR A 527 -5.45 9.27 -11.32
C THR A 527 -5.44 9.25 -9.80
N VAL A 528 -5.87 8.14 -9.21
CA VAL A 528 -5.92 7.94 -7.76
C VAL A 528 -5.00 6.78 -7.40
N ILE A 529 -4.08 7.02 -6.48
CA ILE A 529 -3.14 6.00 -6.01
C ILE A 529 -3.56 5.53 -4.63
N ASP A 530 -3.86 4.25 -4.52
CA ASP A 530 -4.26 3.59 -3.29
C ASP A 530 -3.04 2.97 -2.59
N PHE A 531 -2.71 3.51 -1.42
CA PHE A 531 -1.68 2.97 -0.54
C PHE A 531 -2.28 2.12 0.60
N GLY A 532 -3.60 1.96 0.63
CA GLY A 532 -4.31 1.17 1.62
C GLY A 532 -4.05 -0.33 1.50
N PRO A 533 -4.24 -1.08 2.60
CA PRO A 533 -4.08 -2.53 2.61
C PRO A 533 -5.17 -3.23 1.79
N GLY A 534 -4.90 -4.47 1.40
CA GLY A 534 -5.89 -5.38 0.82
C GLY A 534 -6.03 -5.35 -0.70
N GLY A 535 -5.14 -4.65 -1.40
CA GLY A 535 -4.99 -4.69 -2.86
C GLY A 535 -6.31 -4.47 -3.61
N ILE A 536 -6.75 -5.46 -4.39
CA ILE A 536 -7.99 -5.39 -5.19
C ILE A 536 -9.28 -5.24 -4.35
N HIS A 537 -9.19 -5.49 -3.05
CA HIS A 537 -10.25 -5.32 -2.06
C HIS A 537 -10.06 -4.06 -1.19
N GLY A 538 -9.06 -3.23 -1.51
CA GLY A 538 -8.75 -1.97 -0.85
C GLY A 538 -9.84 -0.90 -1.04
N ILE A 539 -9.58 0.31 -0.54
CA ILE A 539 -10.60 1.38 -0.48
C ILE A 539 -11.06 1.82 -1.88
N SER A 540 -10.16 1.81 -2.86
CA SER A 540 -10.50 2.12 -4.25
C SER A 540 -11.48 1.14 -4.87
N SER A 541 -11.67 -0.04 -4.27
CA SER A 541 -12.70 -1.00 -4.70
C SER A 541 -14.13 -0.58 -4.32
N LEU A 542 -14.29 0.30 -3.33
CA LEU A 542 -15.59 0.81 -2.88
C LEU A 542 -16.14 1.90 -3.78
N SER A 543 -15.26 2.59 -4.50
CA SER A 543 -15.64 3.64 -5.44
C SER A 543 -15.96 2.99 -6.79
N SER A 544 -17.25 2.80 -7.10
CA SER A 544 -17.68 2.30 -8.40
C SER A 544 -17.19 3.25 -9.49
N SER A 545 -16.12 2.85 -10.22
CA SER A 545 -15.48 3.61 -11.31
C SER A 545 -15.51 5.12 -11.03
N ILE A 546 -14.62 5.59 -10.16
CA ILE A 546 -14.44 6.98 -9.72
C ILE A 546 -14.68 7.97 -10.88
N GLY A 547 -15.90 8.34 -11.24
CA GLY A 547 -16.24 9.38 -12.23
C GLY A 547 -15.55 9.35 -13.61
N GLY A 548 -14.82 8.30 -14.00
CA GLY A 548 -13.90 8.31 -15.16
C GLY A 548 -12.40 8.42 -14.83
N SER A 549 -12.05 8.62 -13.56
CA SER A 549 -10.69 8.61 -12.99
C SER A 549 -10.13 7.18 -12.88
N ARG A 550 -8.84 7.04 -13.16
CA ARG A 550 -8.10 5.77 -13.10
C ARG A 550 -7.60 5.52 -11.68
N ALA A 551 -7.92 4.37 -11.08
CA ALA A 551 -7.31 3.95 -9.81
C ALA A 551 -6.05 3.10 -10.06
N ILE A 552 -5.01 3.26 -9.25
CA ILE A 552 -3.79 2.45 -9.24
C ILE A 552 -3.57 1.93 -7.82
N LEU A 553 -3.46 0.62 -7.67
CA LEU A 553 -3.16 -0.02 -6.39
C LEU A 553 -1.64 -0.06 -6.20
N ALA A 554 -1.10 0.84 -5.39
CA ALA A 554 0.34 0.90 -5.15
C ALA A 554 0.85 -0.36 -4.44
N GLY A 555 -0.01 -1.08 -3.71
CA GLY A 555 0.38 -2.30 -3.01
C GLY A 555 0.42 -3.59 -3.84
N THR A 556 -0.23 -3.62 -5.00
CA THR A 556 -0.40 -4.86 -5.78
C THR A 556 0.55 -4.90 -6.96
N LEU A 557 1.45 -5.90 -7.02
CA LEU A 557 2.43 -6.06 -8.12
C LEU A 557 1.80 -6.44 -9.46
N SER A 558 0.68 -7.17 -9.45
CA SER A 558 -0.03 -7.62 -10.64
C SER A 558 -1.43 -8.08 -10.27
N GLY A 559 -2.44 -7.76 -11.08
CA GLY A 559 -3.83 -8.12 -10.79
C GLY A 559 -4.81 -7.57 -11.82
N GLY A 560 -5.86 -8.33 -12.13
CA GLY A 560 -6.75 -8.07 -13.26
C GLY A 560 -8.17 -7.68 -12.85
N LYS A 561 -8.37 -6.49 -12.27
CA LYS A 561 -9.71 -5.90 -12.21
C LYS A 561 -9.82 -4.83 -13.29
N ALA A 562 -10.77 -5.00 -14.21
CA ALA A 562 -11.01 -4.03 -15.27
C ALA A 562 -11.24 -2.63 -14.68
N GLY A 563 -10.46 -1.64 -15.16
CA GLY A 563 -10.53 -0.25 -14.70
C GLY A 563 -9.70 0.08 -13.46
N VAL A 564 -8.93 -0.87 -12.90
CA VAL A 564 -8.02 -0.64 -11.78
C VAL A 564 -6.61 -1.12 -12.16
N GLY A 565 -5.65 -0.20 -12.10
CA GLY A 565 -4.25 -0.44 -12.33
C GLY A 565 -3.51 -1.02 -11.12
N CYS A 566 -2.33 -1.58 -11.38
CA CYS A 566 -1.43 -2.15 -10.37
C CYS A 566 -0.11 -1.36 -10.30
N LYS A 567 0.82 -1.77 -9.42
CA LYS A 567 2.05 -1.02 -9.10
C LYS A 567 2.89 -0.68 -10.33
N GLU A 568 2.91 -1.54 -11.36
CA GLU A 568 3.60 -1.28 -12.63
C GLU A 568 3.07 -0.05 -13.36
N ASP A 569 1.80 0.32 -13.17
CA ASP A 569 1.17 1.48 -13.79
C ASP A 569 1.67 2.82 -13.23
N LEU A 570 2.36 2.81 -12.08
CA LEU A 570 3.07 3.99 -11.57
C LEU A 570 4.22 4.42 -12.50
N TYR A 571 4.70 3.50 -13.34
CA TYR A 571 5.86 3.68 -14.21
C TYR A 571 5.48 3.78 -15.70
N LYS A 572 4.20 3.57 -16.05
CA LYS A 572 3.71 3.63 -17.45
C LYS A 572 3.54 5.04 -17.95
#